data_AF-A0A135W8L8-F1
#
_entry.id   AF-A0A135W8L8-F1
#
_cell.length_a   1.000
_cell.length_b   1.000
_cell.length_c   1.000
_cell.angle_alpha   90.00
_cell.angle_beta   90.00
_cell.angle_gamma   90.00
#
_symmetry.space_group_name_H-M   'P 1'
#
loop_
_entity.id
_entity.type
_entity.pdbx_description
1 polymer ?
#
loop_
_entity_poly.entity_id
_entity_poly.type
_entity_poly.pdbx_seq_one_letter_code
_entity_poly.pdbx_strand_id
1 'polypeptide(L)'
;MKNKINTVFNYLKDNILVALLISILITIIAPFILTRKLNFIDFTNTGQIGDTIGGITAPFINIINAILIYIAFTEQLKANNLLKDQLDADKSKEKERLSDIKKLILFDLERNILPSLNQIKDEIPIFLNKKDGEILTFSDHIEFNDNIYKNVAHPDLLKIFGDDFKLVTQIYSMVGYIKKITALNISFKYPTERASMQLITLNNEQYQRIRDRNKEKIRIELQNLRDNPIEICKAKIYHILRVDDPLF
;
A
#
# COMPACT_ATOMS: atom_id res chain seq x y z
N MET A 1 -8.31 51.10 7.25
CA MET A 1 -7.40 50.88 8.40
C MET A 1 -7.06 49.40 8.60
N LYS A 2 -8.05 48.48 8.67
CA LYS A 2 -7.82 47.02 8.79
C LYS A 2 -6.85 46.43 7.75
N ASN A 3 -6.95 46.83 6.48
CA ASN A 3 -6.06 46.30 5.43
C ASN A 3 -4.58 46.67 5.65
N LYS A 4 -4.27 47.91 6.07
CA LYS A 4 -2.88 48.32 6.34
C LYS A 4 -2.29 47.61 7.56
N ILE A 5 -3.10 47.41 8.60
CA ILE A 5 -2.70 46.67 9.81
C ILE A 5 -2.39 45.22 9.47
N ASN A 6 -3.22 44.57 8.65
CA ASN A 6 -2.99 43.20 8.20
C ASN A 6 -1.74 43.07 7.32
N THR A 7 -1.47 44.04 6.45
CA THR A 7 -0.23 44.07 5.64
C THR A 7 1.02 44.16 6.53
N VAL A 8 1.01 45.04 7.54
CA VAL A 8 2.13 45.17 8.49
C VAL A 8 2.30 43.90 9.33
N PHE A 9 1.19 43.31 9.79
CA PHE A 9 1.22 42.09 10.58
C PHE A 9 1.78 40.90 9.79
N ASN A 10 1.38 40.74 8.54
CA ASN A 10 1.92 39.71 7.65
C ASN A 10 3.41 39.92 7.39
N TYR A 11 3.83 41.16 7.11
CA TYR A 11 5.24 41.49 6.94
C TYR A 11 6.08 41.18 8.20
N LEU A 12 5.57 41.48 9.39
CA LEU A 12 6.23 41.13 10.66
C LEU A 12 6.30 39.63 10.88
N LYS A 13 5.25 38.88 10.52
CA LYS A 13 5.21 37.42 10.62
C LYS A 13 6.26 36.78 9.71
N ASP A 14 6.37 37.27 8.48
CA ASP A 14 7.31 36.76 7.48
C ASP A 14 8.78 37.10 7.84
N ASN A 15 8.99 38.17 8.63
CA ASN A 15 10.31 38.66 9.05
C ASN A 15 10.55 38.54 10.56
N ILE A 16 9.89 37.60 11.24
CA ILE A 16 9.93 37.47 12.71
C ILE A 16 11.37 37.32 13.24
N LEU A 17 12.23 36.63 12.50
CA LEU A 17 13.65 36.45 12.85
C LEU A 17 14.41 37.78 12.84
N VAL A 18 14.14 38.66 11.87
CA VAL A 18 14.77 39.99 11.79
C VAL A 18 14.28 40.86 12.94
N ALA A 19 12.99 40.80 13.27
CA ALA A 19 12.43 41.52 14.42
C ALA A 19 13.05 41.06 15.75
N LEU A 20 13.27 39.75 15.93
CA LEU A 20 13.94 39.20 17.10
C LEU A 20 15.41 39.63 17.19
N LEU A 21 16.16 39.57 16.08
CA LEU A 21 17.55 40.02 16.03
C LEU A 21 17.70 41.52 16.35
N ILE A 22 16.81 42.35 15.80
CA ILE A 22 16.77 43.79 16.12
C ILE A 22 16.47 44.00 17.61
N SER A 23 15.55 43.23 18.18
CA SER A 23 15.19 43.34 19.60
C SER A 23 16.38 43.01 20.50
N ILE A 24 17.09 41.91 20.22
CA ILE A 24 18.31 41.51 20.96
C ILE A 24 19.40 42.60 20.84
N LEU A 25 19.61 43.11 19.62
CA LEU A 25 20.59 44.16 19.35
C LEU A 25 20.27 45.44 20.13
N ILE A 26 18.99 45.84 20.19
CA ILE A 26 18.53 46.98 20.98
C ILE A 26 18.76 46.73 22.48
N THR A 27 18.46 45.54 23.00
CA THR A 27 18.70 45.22 24.42
C THR A 27 20.17 45.37 24.81
N ILE A 28 21.10 45.05 23.91
CA ILE A 28 22.55 45.19 24.17
C ILE A 28 23.02 46.63 24.00
N ILE A 29 22.57 47.34 22.96
CA ILE A 29 23.04 48.69 22.64
C ILE A 29 22.39 49.78 23.51
N ALA A 30 21.12 49.61 23.90
CA ALA A 30 20.37 50.63 24.61
C ALA A 30 21.03 51.08 25.94
N PRO A 31 21.57 50.19 26.79
CA PRO A 31 22.32 50.62 27.98
C PRO A 31 23.52 51.52 27.64
N PHE A 32 24.27 51.24 26.57
CA PHE A 32 25.44 52.07 26.20
C PHE A 32 25.05 53.48 25.75
N ILE A 33 23.90 53.61 25.07
CA ILE A 33 23.40 54.90 24.59
C ILE A 33 22.74 55.70 25.74
N LEU A 34 21.95 55.03 26.58
CA LEU A 34 21.07 55.67 27.56
C LEU A 34 21.72 55.89 28.95
N THR A 35 22.94 55.41 29.18
CA THR A 35 23.67 55.63 30.45
C THR A 35 24.84 56.61 30.33
N ARG A 36 25.11 57.15 29.13
CA ARG A 36 26.24 58.05 28.87
C ARG A 36 25.77 59.45 28.50
N LYS A 37 26.62 60.43 28.79
CA LYS A 37 26.46 61.80 28.30
C LYS A 37 26.87 61.87 26.83
N LEU A 38 25.93 62.24 25.97
CA LEU A 38 26.18 62.53 24.56
C LEU A 38 26.25 64.05 24.37
N ASN A 39 27.00 64.53 23.37
CA ASN A 39 27.36 65.95 23.20
C ASN A 39 26.18 66.94 23.23
N PHE A 40 24.94 66.49 22.98
CA PHE A 40 23.74 67.32 22.96
C PHE A 40 22.64 66.85 23.94
N ILE A 41 22.80 65.71 24.62
CA ILE A 41 21.78 65.12 25.50
C ILE A 41 22.46 64.38 26.67
N ASP A 42 22.02 64.67 27.90
CA ASP A 42 22.58 64.10 29.13
C ASP A 42 21.57 63.17 29.84
N PHE A 43 21.79 61.86 29.75
CA PHE A 43 20.95 60.83 30.38
C PHE A 43 21.54 60.27 31.69
N THR A 44 22.66 60.82 32.19
CA THR A 44 23.35 60.23 33.35
C THR A 44 22.52 60.24 34.64
N ASN A 45 21.51 61.12 34.73
CA ASN A 45 20.63 61.25 35.90
C ASN A 45 19.23 60.64 35.70
N THR A 46 18.94 60.01 34.55
CA THR A 46 17.59 59.49 34.24
C THR A 46 17.37 58.03 34.68
N GLY A 47 18.34 57.41 35.36
CA GLY A 47 18.27 56.02 35.83
C GLY A 47 17.06 55.74 36.72
N GLN A 48 16.79 56.61 37.70
CA GLN A 48 15.65 56.44 38.63
C GLN A 48 14.28 56.46 37.92
N ILE A 49 14.17 57.21 36.82
CA ILE A 49 12.95 57.26 35.99
C ILE A 49 12.79 55.92 35.26
N GLY A 50 13.88 55.39 34.69
CA GLY A 50 13.93 54.06 34.08
C GLY A 50 13.58 52.94 35.07
N ASP A 51 14.12 52.99 36.27
CA ASP A 51 13.85 52.01 37.34
C ASP A 51 12.37 52.02 37.75
N THR A 52 11.76 53.21 37.84
CA THR A 52 10.34 53.36 38.17
C THR A 52 9.45 52.83 37.05
N ILE A 53 9.76 53.16 35.79
CA ILE A 53 9.02 52.65 34.63
C ILE A 53 9.18 51.13 34.54
N GLY A 54 10.40 50.60 34.65
CA GLY A 54 10.67 49.17 34.61
C GLY A 54 10.00 48.40 35.75
N GLY A 55 10.10 48.92 36.98
CA GLY A 55 9.48 48.34 38.17
C GLY A 55 7.96 48.27 38.07
N ILE A 56 7.31 49.30 37.52
CA ILE A 56 5.85 49.33 37.36
C ILE A 56 5.41 48.46 36.18
N THR A 57 6.12 48.50 35.05
CA THR A 57 5.72 47.81 33.81
C THR A 57 6.03 46.31 33.81
N ALA A 58 7.09 45.86 34.49
CA ALA A 58 7.51 44.46 34.48
C ALA A 58 6.40 43.48 34.94
N PRO A 59 5.65 43.74 36.04
CA PRO A 59 4.52 42.90 36.41
C PRO A 59 3.43 42.81 35.33
N PHE A 60 3.08 43.91 34.65
CA PHE A 60 2.08 43.91 33.58
C PHE A 60 2.55 43.12 32.36
N ILE A 61 3.80 43.31 31.93
CA ILE A 61 4.40 42.56 30.82
C ILE A 61 4.41 41.06 31.15
N ASN A 62 4.76 40.69 32.39
CA ASN A 62 4.76 39.29 32.82
C ASN A 62 3.36 38.67 32.81
N ILE A 63 2.33 39.40 33.23
CA ILE A 63 0.94 38.93 33.15
C ILE A 63 0.51 38.75 31.69
N ILE A 64 0.82 39.71 30.82
CA ILE A 64 0.52 39.62 29.38
C ILE A 64 1.24 38.41 28.78
N ASN A 65 2.51 38.19 29.10
CA ASN A 65 3.27 37.03 28.65
C ASN A 65 2.65 35.73 29.13
N ALA A 66 2.24 35.62 30.40
CA ALA A 66 1.59 34.43 30.93
C ALA A 66 0.26 34.13 30.19
N ILE A 67 -0.53 35.16 29.90
CA ILE A 67 -1.78 35.03 29.13
C ILE A 67 -1.48 34.55 27.70
N LEU A 68 -0.50 35.17 27.03
CA LEU A 68 -0.12 34.79 25.65
C LEU A 68 0.40 33.35 25.59
N ILE A 69 1.22 32.95 26.56
CA ILE A 69 1.72 31.57 26.69
C ILE A 69 0.55 30.60 26.90
N TYR A 70 -0.39 30.92 27.79
CA TYR A 70 -1.58 30.09 28.03
C TYR A 70 -2.43 29.91 26.75
N ILE A 71 -2.65 30.99 26.00
CA ILE A 71 -3.36 30.95 24.72
C ILE A 71 -2.60 30.08 23.71
N ALA A 72 -1.28 30.27 23.59
CA ALA A 72 -0.45 29.49 22.68
C ALA A 72 -0.50 28.00 22.98
N PHE A 73 -0.37 27.61 24.26
CA PHE A 73 -0.50 26.21 24.67
C PHE A 73 -1.89 25.65 24.40
N THR A 74 -2.95 26.43 24.62
CA THR A 74 -4.32 26.01 24.34
C THR A 74 -4.51 25.70 22.85
N GLU A 75 -4.00 26.56 21.96
CA GLU A 75 -4.07 26.32 20.51
C GLU A 75 -3.21 25.12 20.07
N GLN A 76 -2.04 24.93 20.67
CA GLN A 76 -1.21 23.74 20.43
C GLN A 76 -1.95 22.44 20.84
N LEU A 77 -2.61 22.43 22.00
CA LEU A 77 -3.40 21.28 22.45
C LEU A 77 -4.56 20.97 21.49
N LYS A 78 -5.28 22.00 21.03
CA LYS A 78 -6.34 21.84 20.02
C LYS A 78 -5.80 21.25 18.72
N ALA A 79 -4.68 21.76 18.22
CA ALA A 79 -4.06 21.24 17.00
C ALA A 79 -3.62 19.77 17.15
N ASN A 80 -3.05 19.40 18.29
CA ASN A 80 -2.66 18.03 18.59
C ASN A 80 -3.86 17.08 18.65
N ASN A 81 -4.97 17.51 19.27
CA ASN A 81 -6.20 16.72 19.31
C ASN A 81 -6.79 16.53 17.91
N LEU A 82 -6.86 17.58 17.10
CA LEU A 82 -7.30 17.49 15.70
C LEU A 82 -6.43 16.54 14.88
N LEU A 83 -5.11 16.61 15.04
CA LEU A 83 -4.18 15.70 14.37
C LEU A 83 -4.43 14.25 14.79
N LYS A 84 -4.65 14.00 16.09
CA LYS A 84 -4.94 12.67 16.62
C LYS A 84 -6.24 12.12 16.02
N ASP A 85 -7.30 12.91 16.00
CA ASP A 85 -8.59 12.52 15.44
C ASP A 85 -8.47 12.17 13.95
N GLN A 86 -7.68 12.93 13.18
CA GLN A 86 -7.38 12.64 11.78
C GLN A 86 -6.62 11.31 11.61
N LEU A 87 -5.58 11.09 12.41
CA LEU A 87 -4.80 9.85 12.38
C LEU A 87 -5.64 8.63 12.73
N ASP A 88 -6.54 8.75 13.71
CA ASP A 88 -7.41 7.64 14.14
C ASP A 88 -8.49 7.37 13.08
N ALA A 89 -9.01 8.40 12.41
CA ALA A 89 -9.90 8.24 11.26
C ALA A 89 -9.20 7.54 10.08
N ASP A 90 -7.96 7.93 9.76
CA ASP A 90 -7.19 7.33 8.67
C ASP A 90 -6.82 5.88 8.96
N LYS A 91 -6.44 5.54 10.20
CA LYS A 91 -6.24 4.15 10.63
C LYS A 91 -7.51 3.32 10.50
N SER A 92 -8.66 3.90 10.83
CA SER A 92 -9.95 3.20 10.72
C SER A 92 -10.29 2.88 9.27
N LYS A 93 -10.10 3.85 8.36
CA LYS A 93 -10.27 3.65 6.90
C LYS A 93 -9.30 2.62 6.34
N GLU A 94 -8.03 2.64 6.76
CA GLU A 94 -7.05 1.64 6.33
C GLU A 94 -7.45 0.24 6.80
N LYS A 95 -7.92 0.09 8.05
CA LYS A 95 -8.39 -1.20 8.57
C LYS A 95 -9.59 -1.72 7.77
N GLU A 96 -10.54 -0.85 7.45
CA GLU A 96 -11.70 -1.18 6.61
C GLU A 96 -11.26 -1.64 5.21
N ARG A 97 -10.40 -0.87 4.54
CA ARG A 97 -9.82 -1.22 3.23
C ARG A 97 -9.15 -2.59 3.24
N LEU A 98 -8.31 -2.87 4.25
CA LEU A 98 -7.61 -4.15 4.38
C LEU A 98 -8.59 -5.31 4.64
N SER A 99 -9.63 -5.07 5.44
CA SER A 99 -10.72 -6.04 5.65
C SER A 99 -11.44 -6.36 4.34
N ASP A 100 -11.74 -5.38 3.51
CA ASP A 100 -12.42 -5.60 2.24
C ASP A 100 -11.54 -6.35 1.23
N ILE A 101 -10.23 -6.03 1.18
CA ILE A 101 -9.27 -6.81 0.39
C ILE A 101 -9.22 -8.27 0.87
N LYS A 102 -9.22 -8.50 2.20
CA LYS A 102 -9.25 -9.87 2.75
C LYS A 102 -10.48 -10.63 2.26
N LYS A 103 -11.68 -10.02 2.35
CA LYS A 103 -12.93 -10.62 1.87
C LYS A 103 -12.88 -10.95 0.38
N LEU A 104 -12.34 -10.05 -0.44
CA LEU A 104 -12.20 -10.27 -1.89
C LEU A 104 -11.29 -11.48 -2.19
N ILE A 105 -10.17 -11.62 -1.47
CA ILE A 105 -9.25 -12.74 -1.66
C ILE A 105 -9.89 -14.04 -1.21
N LEU A 106 -10.52 -14.07 -0.03
CA LEU A 106 -11.20 -15.28 0.46
C LEU A 106 -12.33 -15.70 -0.48
N PHE A 107 -13.11 -14.74 -0.97
CA PHE A 107 -14.14 -14.98 -1.97
C PHE A 107 -13.56 -15.56 -3.26
N ASP A 108 -12.47 -15.00 -3.77
CA ASP A 108 -11.79 -15.51 -4.97
C ASP A 108 -11.29 -16.95 -4.79
N LEU A 109 -10.67 -17.24 -3.64
CA LEU A 109 -10.21 -18.58 -3.29
C LEU A 109 -11.38 -19.59 -3.23
N GLU A 110 -12.47 -19.24 -2.55
CA GLU A 110 -13.61 -20.14 -2.31
C GLU A 110 -14.50 -20.31 -3.55
N ARG A 111 -14.80 -19.21 -4.26
CA ARG A 111 -15.85 -19.16 -5.30
C ARG A 111 -15.32 -19.24 -6.71
N ASN A 112 -14.06 -18.89 -6.94
CA ASN A 112 -13.47 -18.95 -8.28
C ASN A 112 -12.41 -20.06 -8.36
N ILE A 113 -11.37 -19.99 -7.55
CA ILE A 113 -10.18 -20.84 -7.68
C ILE A 113 -10.50 -22.29 -7.30
N LEU A 114 -11.13 -22.52 -6.15
CA LEU A 114 -11.40 -23.88 -5.67
C LEU A 114 -12.33 -24.67 -6.63
N PRO A 115 -13.46 -24.11 -7.12
CA PRO A 115 -14.29 -24.79 -8.13
C PRO A 115 -13.53 -25.07 -9.43
N SER A 116 -12.74 -24.11 -9.91
CA SER A 116 -11.92 -24.28 -11.12
C SER A 116 -10.92 -25.42 -10.98
N LEU A 117 -10.30 -25.57 -9.80
CA LEU A 117 -9.37 -26.67 -9.52
C LEU A 117 -10.08 -28.03 -9.55
N ASN A 118 -11.30 -28.12 -9.03
CA ASN A 118 -12.09 -29.35 -9.07
C ASN A 118 -12.47 -29.72 -10.51
N GLN A 119 -12.94 -28.75 -11.29
CA GLN A 119 -13.29 -28.97 -12.70
C GLN A 119 -12.09 -29.45 -13.53
N ILE A 120 -10.91 -28.85 -13.36
CA ILE A 120 -9.68 -29.35 -14.03
C ILE A 120 -9.37 -30.77 -13.60
N LYS A 121 -9.47 -31.08 -12.31
CA LYS A 121 -9.19 -32.42 -11.79
C LYS A 121 -10.10 -33.47 -12.45
N ASP A 122 -11.35 -33.14 -12.68
CA ASP A 122 -12.35 -34.01 -13.31
C ASP A 122 -12.14 -34.12 -14.84
N GLU A 123 -11.63 -33.05 -15.48
CA GLU A 123 -11.34 -33.02 -16.92
C GLU A 123 -10.11 -33.86 -17.29
N ILE A 124 -9.05 -33.86 -16.47
CA ILE A 124 -7.78 -34.54 -16.79
C ILE A 124 -7.97 -36.03 -17.13
N PRO A 125 -8.70 -36.86 -16.34
CA PRO A 125 -8.95 -38.26 -16.69
C PRO A 125 -9.70 -38.43 -18.01
N ILE A 126 -10.67 -37.56 -18.30
CA ILE A 126 -11.45 -37.60 -19.55
C ILE A 126 -10.50 -37.37 -20.73
N PHE A 127 -9.59 -36.41 -20.60
CA PHE A 127 -8.59 -36.11 -21.61
C PHE A 127 -7.62 -37.28 -21.82
N LEU A 128 -7.08 -37.84 -20.74
CA LEU A 128 -6.10 -38.94 -20.80
C LEU A 128 -6.69 -40.23 -21.41
N ASN A 129 -8.01 -40.42 -21.29
CA ASN A 129 -8.71 -41.61 -21.79
C ASN A 129 -9.25 -41.47 -23.22
N LYS A 130 -9.23 -40.26 -23.83
CA LYS A 130 -9.61 -40.09 -25.24
C LYS A 130 -8.59 -40.78 -26.15
N LYS A 131 -9.04 -41.79 -26.89
CA LYS A 131 -8.21 -42.58 -27.82
C LYS A 131 -7.64 -41.75 -28.98
N ASP A 132 -8.33 -40.70 -29.38
CA ASP A 132 -7.90 -39.81 -30.45
C ASP A 132 -7.80 -38.39 -29.90
N GLY A 133 -6.58 -37.88 -29.79
CA GLY A 133 -6.25 -36.53 -29.31
C GLY A 133 -6.74 -35.40 -30.23
N GLU A 134 -8.00 -35.47 -30.69
CA GLU A 134 -8.79 -34.36 -31.20
C GLU A 134 -9.21 -33.51 -30.00
N ILE A 135 -8.42 -32.47 -29.79
CA ILE A 135 -8.67 -31.47 -28.76
C ILE A 135 -9.56 -30.44 -29.44
N LEU A 136 -10.87 -30.58 -29.30
CA LEU A 136 -11.82 -29.56 -29.73
C LEU A 136 -11.42 -28.25 -29.06
N THR A 137 -10.89 -27.34 -29.86
CA THR A 137 -10.49 -26.01 -29.45
C THR A 137 -11.74 -25.13 -29.29
N PHE A 138 -11.71 -24.26 -28.27
CA PHE A 138 -12.55 -23.07 -28.09
C PHE A 138 -14.03 -23.28 -27.69
N SER A 139 -14.32 -23.46 -26.39
CA SER A 139 -15.37 -22.64 -25.72
C SER A 139 -15.54 -22.87 -24.21
N ASP A 140 -15.12 -24.01 -23.63
CA ASP A 140 -15.59 -24.39 -22.28
C ASP A 140 -14.51 -24.39 -21.17
N HIS A 141 -13.30 -23.94 -21.47
CA HIS A 141 -12.21 -24.04 -20.49
C HIS A 141 -12.22 -22.86 -19.50
N ILE A 142 -12.21 -23.20 -18.22
CA ILE A 142 -12.28 -22.23 -17.11
C ILE A 142 -11.01 -21.39 -17.07
N GLU A 143 -11.19 -20.08 -17.22
CA GLU A 143 -10.09 -19.15 -17.06
C GLU A 143 -9.80 -18.98 -15.57
N PHE A 144 -8.64 -19.48 -15.10
CA PHE A 144 -8.13 -19.08 -13.79
C PHE A 144 -7.85 -17.57 -13.83
N ASN A 145 -8.73 -16.80 -13.19
CA ASN A 145 -8.60 -15.37 -13.03
C ASN A 145 -7.72 -15.08 -11.81
N ASP A 146 -6.45 -14.78 -12.04
CA ASP A 146 -5.52 -14.33 -10.99
C ASP A 146 -5.39 -12.79 -10.94
N ASN A 147 -6.27 -12.07 -11.65
CA ASN A 147 -6.18 -10.61 -11.74
C ASN A 147 -6.42 -9.94 -10.39
N ILE A 148 -7.24 -10.54 -9.51
CA ILE A 148 -7.47 -10.01 -8.15
C ILE A 148 -6.13 -9.95 -7.41
N TYR A 149 -5.38 -11.06 -7.35
CA TYR A 149 -4.08 -11.09 -6.68
C TYR A 149 -3.05 -10.17 -7.33
N LYS A 150 -2.96 -10.12 -8.66
CA LYS A 150 -2.01 -9.24 -9.37
C LYS A 150 -2.23 -7.76 -9.07
N ASN A 151 -3.46 -7.38 -8.76
CA ASN A 151 -3.84 -6.00 -8.48
C ASN A 151 -3.70 -5.61 -6.99
N VAL A 152 -3.44 -6.57 -6.09
CA VAL A 152 -3.26 -6.30 -4.66
C VAL A 152 -1.78 -6.14 -4.33
N ALA A 153 -1.44 -5.08 -3.58
CA ALA A 153 -0.08 -4.82 -3.17
C ALA A 153 0.42 -5.85 -2.14
N HIS A 154 1.64 -6.38 -2.33
CA HIS A 154 2.26 -7.32 -1.40
C HIS A 154 2.31 -6.86 0.07
N PRO A 155 2.60 -5.58 0.39
CA PRO A 155 2.55 -5.10 1.77
C PRO A 155 1.16 -5.23 2.40
N ASP A 156 0.09 -5.06 1.62
CA ASP A 156 -1.28 -5.23 2.13
C ASP A 156 -1.57 -6.70 2.42
N LEU A 157 -1.15 -7.61 1.54
CA LEU A 157 -1.26 -9.06 1.80
C LEU A 157 -0.50 -9.48 3.06
N LEU A 158 0.70 -8.93 3.29
CA LEU A 158 1.47 -9.20 4.51
C LEU A 158 0.74 -8.70 5.75
N LYS A 159 0.16 -7.49 5.70
CA LYS A 159 -0.66 -6.96 6.81
C LYS A 159 -1.90 -7.80 7.08
N ILE A 160 -2.53 -8.34 6.03
CA ILE A 160 -3.78 -9.10 6.13
C ILE A 160 -3.56 -10.53 6.63
N PHE A 161 -2.59 -11.23 6.04
CA PHE A 161 -2.39 -12.66 6.27
C PHE A 161 -1.23 -12.98 7.22
N GLY A 162 -0.36 -12.02 7.54
CA GLY A 162 0.75 -12.22 8.48
C GLY A 162 1.58 -13.45 8.11
N ASP A 163 1.59 -14.45 8.98
CA ASP A 163 2.32 -15.71 8.79
C ASP A 163 1.84 -16.52 7.56
N ASP A 164 0.56 -16.41 7.21
CA ASP A 164 -0.05 -17.06 6.06
C ASP A 164 0.23 -16.35 4.72
N PHE A 165 0.90 -15.18 4.73
CA PHE A 165 1.25 -14.45 3.52
C PHE A 165 2.01 -15.33 2.50
N LYS A 166 2.98 -16.10 2.99
CA LYS A 166 3.75 -17.03 2.15
C LYS A 166 2.85 -18.11 1.52
N LEU A 167 1.82 -18.54 2.25
CA LEU A 167 0.89 -19.54 1.78
C LEU A 167 0.02 -19.00 0.65
N VAL A 168 -0.55 -17.80 0.83
CA VAL A 168 -1.38 -17.13 -0.20
C VAL A 168 -0.60 -16.88 -1.48
N THR A 169 0.61 -16.35 -1.39
CA THR A 169 1.46 -16.11 -2.57
C THR A 169 1.81 -17.41 -3.30
N GLN A 170 2.03 -18.50 -2.57
CA GLN A 170 2.23 -19.83 -3.16
C GLN A 170 0.98 -20.36 -3.85
N ILE A 171 -0.22 -20.16 -3.29
CA ILE A 171 -1.48 -20.54 -3.94
C ILE A 171 -1.59 -19.88 -5.31
N TYR A 172 -1.43 -18.55 -5.40
CA TYR A 172 -1.53 -17.84 -6.68
C TYR A 172 -0.42 -18.21 -7.67
N SER A 173 0.80 -18.47 -7.19
CA SER A 173 1.87 -19.01 -8.03
C SER A 173 1.53 -20.39 -8.59
N MET A 174 0.94 -21.27 -7.77
CA MET A 174 0.51 -22.60 -8.19
C MET A 174 -0.65 -22.52 -9.18
N VAL A 175 -1.61 -21.64 -8.95
CA VAL A 175 -2.69 -21.33 -9.90
C VAL A 175 -2.13 -20.91 -11.26
N GLY A 176 -1.15 -20.00 -11.28
CA GLY A 176 -0.49 -19.58 -12.51
C GLY A 176 0.24 -20.72 -13.23
N TYR A 177 0.84 -21.65 -12.47
CA TYR A 177 1.44 -22.87 -13.03
C TYR A 177 0.37 -23.82 -13.62
N ILE A 178 -0.70 -24.10 -12.86
CA ILE A 178 -1.80 -24.97 -13.28
C ILE A 178 -2.47 -24.43 -14.55
N LYS A 179 -2.70 -23.11 -14.62
CA LYS A 179 -3.24 -22.42 -15.81
C LYS A 179 -2.42 -22.75 -17.06
N LYS A 180 -1.07 -22.83 -16.97
CA LYS A 180 -0.20 -23.11 -18.12
C LYS A 180 -0.27 -24.57 -18.61
N ILE A 181 -0.74 -25.49 -17.78
CA ILE A 181 -0.71 -26.95 -18.03
C ILE A 181 -2.14 -27.50 -18.17
N THR A 182 -3.15 -26.64 -18.31
CA THR A 182 -4.51 -27.08 -18.65
C THR A 182 -4.52 -27.80 -19.99
N ALA A 183 -5.49 -28.68 -20.21
CA ALA A 183 -5.67 -29.42 -21.46
C ALA A 183 -5.67 -28.49 -22.69
N LEU A 184 -6.27 -27.30 -22.57
CA LEU A 184 -6.24 -26.27 -23.59
C LEU A 184 -4.83 -25.69 -23.81
N ASN A 185 -4.17 -25.19 -22.77
CA ASN A 185 -2.89 -24.49 -22.95
C ASN A 185 -1.77 -25.45 -23.35
N ILE A 186 -1.86 -26.71 -22.90
CA ILE A 186 -0.90 -27.73 -23.26
C ILE A 186 -1.07 -28.22 -24.70
N SER A 187 -2.29 -28.20 -25.25
CA SER A 187 -2.54 -28.52 -26.66
C SER A 187 -1.91 -27.49 -27.60
N PHE A 188 -1.97 -26.21 -27.23
CA PHE A 188 -1.28 -25.14 -27.95
C PHE A 188 0.25 -25.28 -27.85
N LYS A 189 0.77 -25.68 -26.67
CA LYS A 189 2.21 -25.90 -26.45
C LYS A 189 2.74 -27.11 -27.25
N TYR A 190 1.94 -28.15 -27.40
CA TYR A 190 2.31 -29.39 -28.10
C TYR A 190 1.24 -29.80 -29.13
N PRO A 191 1.14 -29.08 -30.27
CA PRO A 191 0.10 -29.33 -31.25
C PRO A 191 0.17 -30.76 -31.78
N THR A 192 -0.99 -31.43 -31.90
CA THR A 192 -1.11 -32.79 -32.46
C THR A 192 -1.69 -32.77 -33.88
N GLU A 193 -2.36 -31.68 -34.25
CA GLU A 193 -2.94 -31.48 -35.57
C GLU A 193 -1.90 -31.01 -36.58
N ARG A 194 -1.99 -31.54 -37.80
CA ARG A 194 -1.06 -31.21 -38.88
C ARG A 194 -1.10 -29.73 -39.26
N ALA A 195 -2.28 -29.11 -39.26
CA ALA A 195 -2.46 -27.70 -39.57
C ALA A 195 -1.78 -26.77 -38.55
N SER A 196 -1.75 -27.19 -37.28
CA SER A 196 -1.17 -26.42 -36.16
C SER A 196 0.35 -26.60 -36.03
N MET A 197 0.93 -27.60 -36.71
CA MET A 197 2.38 -27.77 -36.84
C MET A 197 2.87 -26.96 -38.05
N GLN A 198 3.26 -25.69 -37.82
CA GLN A 198 3.76 -24.76 -38.85
C GLN A 198 5.15 -25.15 -39.43
N LEU A 199 5.30 -26.37 -39.94
CA LEU A 199 6.50 -26.81 -40.63
C LEU A 199 6.16 -27.05 -42.11
N ILE A 200 6.79 -26.26 -42.97
CA ILE A 200 6.42 -26.06 -44.39
C ILE A 200 6.35 -27.36 -45.20
N THR A 201 6.96 -28.48 -44.77
CA THR A 201 6.81 -29.78 -45.45
C THR A 201 7.22 -30.94 -44.54
N LEU A 202 6.38 -31.31 -43.55
CA LEU A 202 6.54 -32.60 -42.88
C LEU A 202 5.98 -33.71 -43.78
N ASN A 203 6.80 -34.73 -44.07
CA ASN A 203 6.30 -35.98 -44.64
C ASN A 203 5.46 -36.75 -43.58
N ASN A 204 4.71 -37.76 -44.02
CA ASN A 204 3.78 -38.47 -43.12
C ASN A 204 4.49 -39.15 -41.94
N GLU A 205 5.69 -39.72 -42.13
CA GLU A 205 6.44 -40.35 -41.04
C GLU A 205 6.92 -39.33 -40.01
N GLN A 206 7.49 -38.20 -40.46
CA GLN A 206 7.94 -37.13 -39.57
C GLN A 206 6.77 -36.54 -38.79
N TYR A 207 5.61 -36.37 -39.45
CA TYR A 207 4.38 -35.93 -38.78
C TYR A 207 3.97 -36.90 -37.68
N GLN A 208 3.87 -38.21 -37.95
CA GLN A 208 3.47 -39.19 -36.93
C GLN A 208 4.46 -39.23 -35.76
N ARG A 209 5.78 -39.20 -36.02
CA ARG A 209 6.79 -39.16 -34.95
C ARG A 209 6.65 -37.95 -34.04
N ILE A 210 6.43 -36.75 -34.61
CA ILE A 210 6.23 -35.52 -33.83
C ILE A 210 4.91 -35.58 -33.05
N ARG A 211 3.84 -36.05 -33.70
CA ARG A 211 2.52 -36.22 -33.10
C ARG A 211 2.58 -37.16 -31.89
N ASP A 212 3.21 -38.33 -32.02
CA ASP A 212 3.33 -39.30 -30.94
C ASP A 212 4.19 -38.77 -29.78
N ARG A 213 5.28 -38.05 -30.10
CA ARG A 213 6.09 -37.36 -29.10
C ARG A 213 5.29 -36.29 -28.35
N ASN A 214 4.50 -35.49 -29.05
CA ASN A 214 3.67 -34.45 -28.45
C ASN A 214 2.56 -35.06 -27.58
N LYS A 215 1.91 -36.13 -28.04
CA LYS A 215 0.94 -36.89 -27.24
C LYS A 215 1.54 -37.38 -25.93
N GLU A 216 2.74 -37.99 -25.97
CA GLU A 216 3.36 -38.49 -24.74
C GLU A 216 3.79 -37.36 -23.80
N LYS A 217 4.29 -36.24 -24.33
CA LYS A 217 4.58 -35.04 -23.51
C LYS A 217 3.34 -34.49 -22.82
N ILE A 218 2.23 -34.37 -23.55
CA ILE A 218 0.95 -33.93 -22.98
C ILE A 218 0.52 -34.91 -21.87
N ARG A 219 0.61 -36.22 -22.13
CA ARG A 219 0.22 -37.27 -21.18
C ARG A 219 1.00 -37.15 -19.87
N ILE A 220 2.33 -37.02 -19.95
CA ILE A 220 3.22 -36.89 -18.79
C ILE A 220 2.90 -35.61 -18.00
N GLU A 221 2.79 -34.46 -18.66
CA GLU A 221 2.54 -33.18 -17.99
C GLU A 221 1.15 -33.14 -17.32
N LEU A 222 0.11 -33.68 -17.97
CA LEU A 222 -1.24 -33.76 -17.39
C LEU A 222 -1.33 -34.77 -16.24
N GLN A 223 -0.64 -35.91 -16.33
CA GLN A 223 -0.55 -36.86 -15.21
C GLN A 223 0.12 -36.21 -13.99
N ASN A 224 1.25 -35.53 -14.20
CA ASN A 224 1.94 -34.81 -13.14
C ASN A 224 1.06 -33.73 -12.50
N LEU A 225 0.21 -33.05 -13.28
CA LEU A 225 -0.74 -32.04 -12.80
C LEU A 225 -1.85 -32.65 -11.93
N ARG A 226 -2.37 -33.83 -12.32
CA ARG A 226 -3.44 -34.55 -11.61
C ARG A 226 -3.02 -34.96 -10.19
N ASP A 227 -1.81 -35.49 -10.06
CA ASP A 227 -1.44 -36.27 -8.87
C ASP A 227 -0.89 -35.41 -7.72
N ASN A 228 -0.39 -34.19 -7.97
CA ASN A 228 0.37 -33.47 -6.96
C ASN A 228 0.03 -31.96 -6.84
N PRO A 229 0.14 -31.12 -7.90
CA PRO A 229 -0.06 -29.68 -7.75
C PRO A 229 -1.49 -29.27 -7.38
N ILE A 230 -2.51 -29.91 -7.95
CA ILE A 230 -3.92 -29.54 -7.69
C ILE A 230 -4.29 -29.82 -6.23
N GLU A 231 -3.98 -31.01 -5.72
CA GLU A 231 -4.32 -31.38 -4.33
C GLU A 231 -3.51 -30.58 -3.31
N ILE A 232 -2.22 -30.32 -3.56
CA ILE A 232 -1.45 -29.39 -2.72
C ILE A 232 -2.09 -28.00 -2.73
N CYS A 233 -2.48 -27.48 -3.90
CA CYS A 233 -3.09 -26.15 -3.99
C CYS A 233 -4.39 -26.09 -3.17
N LYS A 234 -5.26 -27.10 -3.33
CA LYS A 234 -6.50 -27.23 -2.57
C LYS A 234 -6.25 -27.30 -1.07
N ALA A 235 -5.30 -28.10 -0.62
CA ALA A 235 -4.96 -28.20 0.80
C ALA A 235 -4.55 -26.85 1.40
N LYS A 236 -3.75 -26.07 0.66
CA LYS A 236 -3.35 -24.71 1.06
C LYS A 236 -4.55 -23.76 1.10
N ILE A 237 -5.45 -23.83 0.12
CA ILE A 237 -6.68 -23.04 0.10
C ILE A 237 -7.54 -23.37 1.31
N TYR A 238 -7.77 -24.66 1.60
CA TYR A 238 -8.53 -25.07 2.78
C TYR A 238 -7.90 -24.62 4.09
N HIS A 239 -6.56 -24.56 4.18
CA HIS A 239 -5.90 -23.98 5.34
C HIS A 239 -6.26 -22.50 5.49
N ILE A 240 -6.13 -21.70 4.44
CA ILE A 240 -6.49 -20.27 4.45
C ILE A 240 -7.98 -20.06 4.79
N LEU A 241 -8.87 -20.86 4.20
CA LEU A 241 -10.32 -20.74 4.42
C LEU A 241 -10.79 -21.28 5.78
N ARG A 242 -10.07 -22.24 6.39
CA ARG A 242 -10.40 -22.78 7.73
C ARG A 242 -9.96 -21.88 8.88
N VAL A 243 -9.12 -20.88 8.64
CA VAL A 243 -8.70 -19.89 9.64
C VAL A 243 -9.83 -18.87 9.94
N ASP A 244 -11.01 -19.04 9.36
CA ASP A 244 -12.23 -18.36 9.80
C ASP A 244 -12.86 -19.08 11.01
N ASP A 245 -12.20 -18.95 12.17
CA ASP A 245 -12.87 -19.01 13.48
C ASP A 245 -13.71 -17.71 13.62
N PRO A 246 -14.92 -17.76 14.22
CA PRO A 246 -15.89 -16.68 14.18
C PRO A 246 -15.45 -15.59 15.16
N LEU A 247 -14.69 -14.62 14.66
CA LEU A 247 -14.29 -13.44 15.41
C LEU A 247 -14.57 -12.17 14.61
N PHE A 248 -15.80 -12.10 14.08
CA PHE A 248 -16.62 -10.89 13.91
C PHE A 248 -18.10 -11.27 14.00
#